data_AF-N0B5T1-F1
#
_entry.id   AF-N0B5T1-F1
#
_cell.length_a   1.000
_cell.length_b   1.000
_cell.length_c   1.000
_cell.angle_alpha   90.00
_cell.angle_beta   90.00
_cell.angle_gamma   90.00
#
_symmetry.space_group_name_H-M   'P 1'
#
loop_
_entity.id
_entity.type
_entity.pdbx_description
1 polymer ?
#
loop_
_entity_poly.entity_id
_entity_poly.type
_entity_poly.pdbx_seq_one_letter_code
_entity_poly.pdbx_strand_id
1 'polypeptide(L)'
;MTTFAKLASVTLISGLAMLSGAAGASAGESAAYHIKPLKGITFAVGSKRAVGYYTNDDHACRLTLMLSDAYSGNEKSFSEPVRVNLTIGEGASGSVDALEGSAVFRCAPDATAMTMQLVQRVAYNAAAK
;
A
#
# COMPACT_ATOMS: atom_id res chain seq x y z
N MET A 1 5.71 20.94 -78.22
CA MET A 1 6.68 21.76 -77.45
C MET A 1 5.85 22.76 -76.64
N THR A 2 5.60 22.48 -75.34
CA THR A 2 5.24 23.42 -74.25
C THR A 2 4.77 22.65 -72.99
N THR A 3 5.77 22.30 -72.17
CA THR A 3 5.84 22.37 -70.69
C THR A 3 4.60 22.16 -69.80
N PHE A 4 4.70 21.10 -68.98
CA PHE A 4 3.98 20.88 -67.72
C PHE A 4 4.35 21.92 -66.65
N ALA A 5 3.38 22.36 -65.84
CA ALA A 5 3.63 22.98 -64.54
C ALA A 5 2.64 22.44 -63.50
N LYS A 6 3.15 21.55 -62.64
CA LYS A 6 2.56 21.18 -61.34
C LYS A 6 2.87 22.30 -60.35
N LEU A 7 1.91 22.77 -59.56
CA LEU A 7 2.18 23.21 -58.19
C LEU A 7 1.02 22.81 -57.28
N ALA A 8 1.36 21.92 -56.36
CA ALA A 8 0.51 21.28 -55.38
C ALA A 8 0.25 22.19 -54.19
N SER A 9 -0.96 22.09 -53.66
CA SER A 9 -1.41 22.62 -52.38
C SER A 9 -0.58 22.05 -51.22
N VAL A 10 -0.10 22.91 -50.32
CA VAL A 10 0.32 22.50 -48.97
C VAL A 10 -0.29 23.50 -47.98
N THR A 11 -1.42 23.12 -47.42
CA THR A 11 -2.06 23.78 -46.28
C THR A 11 -1.28 23.42 -45.02
N LEU A 12 -0.65 24.40 -44.39
CA LEU A 12 -0.01 24.28 -43.08
C LEU A 12 -1.09 24.07 -42.00
N ILE A 13 -1.23 22.84 -41.52
CA ILE A 13 -2.03 22.53 -40.32
C ILE A 13 -1.11 22.69 -39.11
N SER A 14 -1.20 23.84 -38.45
CA SER A 14 -0.57 24.08 -37.15
C SER A 14 -1.28 23.24 -36.08
N GLY A 15 -0.75 22.05 -35.80
CA GLY A 15 -1.23 21.19 -34.72
C GLY A 15 -0.86 21.77 -33.35
N LEU A 16 -1.87 22.14 -32.55
CA LEU A 16 -1.72 22.39 -31.12
C LEU A 16 -1.23 21.11 -30.44
N ALA A 17 0.04 21.08 -30.03
CA ALA A 17 0.53 20.07 -29.10
C ALA A 17 -0.03 20.38 -27.70
N MET A 18 -1.21 19.83 -27.38
CA MET A 18 -1.64 19.71 -25.99
C MET A 18 -0.74 18.66 -25.33
N LEU A 19 0.22 19.10 -24.51
CA LEU A 19 0.94 18.19 -23.63
C LEU A 19 -0.09 17.50 -22.73
N SER A 20 -0.26 16.22 -22.99
CA SER A 20 -1.13 15.32 -22.25
C SER A 20 -0.68 15.28 -20.78
N GLY A 21 -1.66 15.38 -19.89
CA GLY A 21 -1.44 15.60 -18.47
C GLY A 21 -0.50 14.59 -17.82
N ALA A 22 0.33 15.10 -16.91
CA ALA A 22 0.83 14.28 -15.82
C ALA A 22 -0.39 13.81 -15.02
N ALA A 23 -0.82 12.58 -15.25
CA ALA A 23 -1.70 11.90 -14.32
C ALA A 23 -0.92 11.79 -13.01
N GLY A 24 -1.23 12.66 -12.05
CA GLY A 24 -0.69 12.55 -10.70
C GLY A 24 -0.99 11.14 -10.21
N ALA A 25 0.06 10.42 -9.80
CA ALA A 25 -0.11 9.14 -9.15
C ALA A 25 -0.91 9.39 -7.87
N SER A 26 -2.21 9.07 -7.89
CA SER A 26 -3.02 9.05 -6.69
C SER A 26 -2.62 7.80 -5.91
N ALA A 27 -1.94 7.98 -4.78
CA ALA A 27 -1.88 6.94 -3.77
C ALA A 27 -3.31 6.75 -3.28
N GLY A 28 -4.00 5.74 -3.82
CA GLY A 28 -5.38 5.42 -3.45
C GLY A 28 -5.48 5.26 -1.94
N GLU A 29 -6.47 5.91 -1.34
CA GLU A 29 -6.66 5.84 0.10
C GLU A 29 -6.86 4.38 0.53
N SER A 30 -5.90 3.87 1.30
CA SER A 30 -5.93 2.49 1.75
C SER A 30 -7.14 2.26 2.65
N ALA A 31 -8.08 1.43 2.20
CA ALA A 31 -9.27 1.07 2.96
C ALA A 31 -8.89 0.58 4.37
N ALA A 32 -9.56 1.12 5.39
CA ALA A 32 -9.41 0.66 6.76
C ALA A 32 -10.22 -0.62 6.97
N TYR A 33 -9.57 -1.65 7.52
CA TYR A 33 -10.19 -2.94 7.82
C TYR A 33 -10.53 -3.01 9.31
N HIS A 34 -11.78 -3.31 9.63
CA HIS A 34 -12.21 -3.56 11.00
C HIS A 34 -11.80 -4.96 11.46
N ILE A 35 -11.24 -5.03 12.65
CA ILE A 35 -10.80 -6.26 13.29
C ILE A 35 -11.68 -6.48 14.52
N LYS A 36 -12.19 -7.70 14.69
CA LYS A 36 -12.95 -8.07 15.88
C LYS A 36 -12.03 -8.69 16.95
N PRO A 37 -12.28 -8.48 18.25
CA PRO A 37 -11.48 -9.09 19.30
C PRO A 37 -11.49 -10.62 19.16
N LEU A 38 -10.34 -11.26 19.44
CA LEU A 38 -10.15 -12.71 19.35
C LEU A 38 -10.50 -13.33 17.99
N LYS A 39 -10.61 -12.52 16.93
CA LYS A 39 -10.75 -13.00 15.55
C LYS A 39 -9.44 -12.81 14.81
N GLY A 40 -8.97 -13.92 14.23
CA GLY A 40 -7.77 -13.94 13.43
C GLY A 40 -7.91 -13.09 12.17
N ILE A 41 -6.84 -12.40 11.82
CA ILE A 41 -6.66 -11.69 10.55
C ILE A 41 -5.45 -12.24 9.82
N THR A 42 -5.48 -12.12 8.50
CA THR A 42 -4.35 -12.44 7.63
C THR A 42 -4.22 -11.32 6.61
N PHE A 43 -3.01 -10.80 6.46
CA PHE A 43 -2.71 -9.73 5.52
C PHE A 43 -1.26 -9.82 5.05
N ALA A 44 -0.93 -9.03 4.04
CA ALA A 44 0.44 -8.87 3.55
C ALA A 44 0.88 -7.42 3.77
N VAL A 45 2.17 -7.24 4.10
CA VAL A 45 2.82 -5.94 4.20
C VAL A 45 4.18 -6.04 3.51
N GLY A 46 4.30 -5.42 2.34
CA GLY A 46 5.42 -5.66 1.44
C GLY A 46 5.55 -7.14 1.05
N SER A 47 6.76 -7.68 1.16
CA SER A 47 7.06 -9.10 0.94
C SER A 47 6.68 -10.04 2.10
N LYS A 48 6.21 -9.50 3.23
CA LYS A 48 5.87 -10.28 4.43
C LYS A 48 4.40 -10.64 4.47
N ARG A 49 4.11 -11.88 4.88
CA ARG A 49 2.78 -12.32 5.27
C ARG A 49 2.65 -12.25 6.79
N ALA A 50 1.55 -11.68 7.26
CA ALA A 50 1.22 -11.58 8.66
C ALA A 50 -0.08 -12.30 8.97
N VAL A 51 -0.10 -12.98 10.11
CA VAL A 51 -1.33 -13.48 10.75
C VAL A 51 -1.37 -12.95 12.17
N GLY A 52 -2.55 -12.62 12.67
CA GLY A 52 -2.63 -12.08 14.02
C GLY A 52 -4.03 -11.94 14.54
N TYR A 53 -4.15 -11.46 15.77
CA TYR A 53 -5.40 -11.16 16.44
C TYR A 53 -5.12 -10.15 17.56
N TYR A 54 -6.17 -9.55 18.11
CA TYR A 54 -6.02 -8.77 19.34
C TYR A 54 -6.98 -9.21 20.42
N THR A 55 -6.61 -8.92 21.66
CA THR A 55 -7.48 -8.93 22.82
C THR A 55 -7.72 -7.49 23.29
N ASN A 56 -8.89 -7.24 23.87
CA ASN A 56 -9.12 -6.03 24.65
C ASN A 56 -8.90 -6.41 26.13
N ASP A 57 -7.97 -5.72 26.77
CA ASP A 57 -7.72 -5.80 28.20
C ASP A 57 -7.12 -4.46 28.65
N ASP A 58 -7.48 -4.01 29.85
CA ASP A 58 -6.91 -2.80 30.47
C ASP A 58 -6.97 -1.54 29.58
N HIS A 59 -8.14 -1.28 28.97
CA HIS A 59 -8.38 -0.15 28.04
C HIS A 59 -7.39 -0.09 26.86
N ALA A 60 -6.87 -1.25 26.44
CA ALA A 60 -5.90 -1.34 25.36
C ALA A 60 -6.23 -2.48 24.38
N CYS A 61 -5.89 -2.25 23.12
CA CYS A 61 -5.83 -3.29 22.10
C CYS A 61 -4.46 -3.97 22.18
N ARG A 62 -4.40 -5.17 22.78
CA ARG A 62 -3.19 -6.00 22.82
C ARG A 62 -3.14 -6.86 21.55
N LEU A 63 -2.35 -6.43 20.57
CA LEU A 63 -2.19 -7.05 19.27
C LEU A 63 -1.02 -8.04 19.28
N THR A 64 -1.28 -9.28 18.84
CA THR A 64 -0.24 -10.28 18.55
C THR A 64 -0.23 -10.57 17.05
N LEU A 65 0.96 -10.46 16.46
CA LEU A 65 1.22 -10.78 15.07
C LEU A 65 2.30 -11.85 14.98
N MET A 66 2.16 -12.73 14.00
CA MET A 66 3.21 -13.60 13.48
C MET A 66 3.51 -13.16 12.05
N LEU A 67 4.76 -12.82 11.78
CA LEU A 67 5.23 -12.39 10.47
C LEU A 67 6.20 -13.42 9.90
N SER A 68 6.08 -13.67 8.60
CA SER A 68 6.95 -14.59 7.86
C SER A 68 7.12 -14.11 6.42
N ASP A 69 8.09 -14.66 5.71
CA ASP A 69 8.18 -14.48 4.26
C ASP A 69 6.96 -15.06 3.55
N ALA A 70 6.55 -14.43 2.45
CA ALA A 70 5.53 -15.01 1.58
C ALA A 70 6.04 -16.36 1.00
N TYR A 71 5.16 -17.36 0.95
CA TYR A 71 5.48 -18.66 0.36
C TYR A 71 5.64 -18.52 -1.16
N SER A 72 6.87 -18.66 -1.67
CA SER A 72 7.13 -18.93 -3.09
C SER A 72 7.33 -20.43 -3.26
N GLY A 73 6.48 -21.09 -4.04
CA GLY A 73 6.43 -22.56 -4.17
C GLY A 73 7.72 -23.27 -4.62
N ASN A 74 8.78 -22.52 -4.92
CA ASN A 74 10.12 -23.03 -5.15
C ASN A 74 11.06 -22.41 -4.10
N GLU A 75 11.77 -23.27 -3.38
CA GLU A 75 12.86 -23.00 -2.43
C GLU A 75 12.56 -22.91 -0.92
N LYS A 76 13.65 -23.14 -0.18
CA LYS A 76 13.79 -24.01 1.01
C LYS A 76 14.28 -23.23 2.25
N SER A 77 14.27 -21.90 2.17
CA SER A 77 14.66 -21.02 3.27
C SER A 77 13.45 -20.18 3.67
N PHE A 78 12.69 -20.71 4.62
CA PHE A 78 11.74 -19.88 5.35
C PHE A 78 12.54 -19.12 6.41
N SER A 79 12.50 -17.78 6.39
CA SER A 79 12.88 -17.03 7.58
C SER A 79 12.03 -17.52 8.75
N GLU A 80 12.66 -17.73 9.91
CA GLU A 80 11.92 -18.09 11.13
C GLU A 80 10.83 -17.05 11.39
N PRO A 81 9.57 -17.49 11.59
CA PRO A 81 8.50 -16.55 11.86
C PRO A 81 8.78 -15.70 13.10
N VAL A 82 8.61 -14.39 12.97
CA VAL A 82 8.80 -13.44 14.06
C VAL A 82 7.45 -13.14 14.71
N ARG A 83 7.40 -13.27 16.04
CA ARG A 83 6.25 -12.81 16.82
C ARG A 83 6.45 -11.36 17.24
N VAL A 84 5.48 -10.50 16.92
CA VAL A 84 5.42 -9.12 17.39
C VAL A 84 4.22 -8.95 18.29
N ASN A 85 4.42 -8.37 19.47
CA ASN A 85 3.33 -8.00 20.37
C ASN A 85 3.33 -6.47 20.53
N LEU A 86 2.19 -5.83 20.26
CA LEU A 86 1.99 -4.40 20.49
C LEU A 86 0.84 -4.21 21.46
N THR A 87 1.04 -3.33 22.45
CA THR A 87 -0.05 -2.81 23.27
C THR A 87 -0.37 -1.41 22.77
N ILE A 88 -1.58 -1.23 22.25
CA ILE A 88 -2.05 0.06 21.73
C ILE A 88 -3.14 0.55 22.68
N GLY A 89 -2.87 1.61 23.44
CA GLY A 89 -3.88 2.22 24.31
C GLY A 89 -5.09 2.71 23.53
N GLU A 90 -6.23 2.84 24.20
CA GLU A 90 -7.43 3.42 23.62
C GLU A 90 -7.19 4.79 22.97
N GLY A 91 -7.80 5.01 21.81
CA GLY A 91 -7.62 6.23 21.00
C GLY A 91 -6.24 6.38 20.36
N ALA A 92 -5.28 5.49 20.66
CA ALA A 92 -3.93 5.54 20.12
C ALA A 92 -3.78 4.68 18.85
N SER A 93 -2.61 4.82 18.22
CA SER A 93 -2.20 4.05 17.06
C SER A 93 -0.80 3.46 17.23
N GLY A 94 -0.59 2.27 16.68
CA GLY A 94 0.73 1.66 16.54
C GLY A 94 0.97 1.22 15.09
N SER A 95 2.23 1.06 14.70
CA SER A 95 2.57 0.54 13.38
C SER A 95 3.57 -0.60 13.44
N VAL A 96 3.50 -1.46 12.42
CA VAL A 96 4.53 -2.44 12.11
C VAL A 96 5.05 -2.14 10.73
N ASP A 97 6.33 -1.83 10.65
CA ASP A 97 7.01 -1.50 9.41
C ASP A 97 7.67 -2.75 8.82
N ALA A 98 7.54 -2.90 7.51
CA ALA A 98 8.33 -3.80 6.68
C ALA A 98 9.14 -2.96 5.67
N LEU A 99 10.00 -3.63 4.91
CA LEU A 99 10.84 -2.95 3.93
C LEU A 99 10.01 -2.20 2.88
N GLU A 100 8.97 -2.83 2.33
CA GLU A 100 8.14 -2.27 1.24
C GLU A 100 6.77 -1.71 1.69
N GLY A 101 6.58 -1.43 2.99
CA GLY A 101 5.32 -0.86 3.47
C GLY A 101 5.17 -0.93 4.98
N SER A 102 4.02 -0.51 5.48
CA SER A 102 3.68 -0.61 6.90
C SER A 102 2.21 -0.97 7.11
N ALA A 103 1.92 -1.54 8.27
CA ALA A 103 0.57 -1.76 8.76
C ALA A 103 0.34 -0.86 9.97
N VAL A 104 -0.64 0.05 9.87
CA VAL A 104 -1.05 0.96 10.94
C VAL A 104 -2.30 0.41 11.60
N PHE A 105 -2.26 0.27 12.92
CA PHE A 105 -3.36 -0.21 13.75
C PHE A 105 -3.86 0.93 14.62
N ARG A 106 -5.18 1.11 14.72
CA ARG A 106 -5.79 2.09 15.62
C ARG A 106 -6.75 1.43 16.57
N CYS A 107 -6.62 1.73 17.85
CA CYS A 107 -7.52 1.26 18.88
C CYS A 107 -8.61 2.32 19.10
N ALA A 108 -9.88 1.91 19.02
CA ALA A 108 -11.00 2.79 19.33
C ALA A 108 -11.00 3.14 20.84
N PRO A 109 -11.74 4.19 21.26
CA PRO A 109 -12.05 4.42 22.66
C PRO A 109 -12.60 3.17 23.37
N ASP A 110 -12.24 2.99 24.64
CA ASP A 110 -12.59 1.83 25.48
C ASP A 110 -12.12 0.47 24.90
N ALA A 111 -11.16 0.52 23.96
CA ALA A 111 -10.64 -0.62 23.20
C ALA A 111 -11.72 -1.51 22.54
N THR A 112 -12.89 -0.93 22.25
CA THR A 112 -14.07 -1.66 21.74
C THR A 112 -13.91 -2.20 20.32
N ALA A 113 -13.05 -1.57 19.54
CA ALA A 113 -12.77 -1.95 18.17
C ALA A 113 -11.31 -1.63 17.81
N MET A 114 -10.78 -2.34 16.82
CA MET A 114 -9.48 -2.03 16.23
C MET A 114 -9.62 -1.96 14.72
N THR A 115 -8.95 -0.98 14.11
CA THR A 115 -8.86 -0.89 12.64
C THR A 115 -7.41 -1.06 12.19
N MET A 116 -7.24 -1.55 10.96
CA MET A 116 -5.94 -1.69 10.32
C MET A 116 -5.96 -1.00 8.96
N GLN A 117 -4.88 -0.30 8.63
CA GLN A 117 -4.61 0.25 7.31
C GLN A 117 -3.25 -0.21 6.82
N LEU A 118 -3.16 -0.61 5.56
CA LEU A 118 -1.90 -0.94 4.91
C LEU A 118 -1.39 0.27 4.14
N VAL A 119 -0.16 0.68 4.40
CA VAL A 119 0.49 1.79 3.70
C VAL A 119 1.58 1.20 2.82
N GLN A 120 1.47 1.37 1.51
CA GLN A 120 2.50 0.94 0.57
C GLN A 120 3.58 2.00 0.46
N ARG A 121 4.86 1.59 0.52
CA ARG A 121 5.98 2.47 0.17
C ARG A 121 6.31 2.27 -1.30
N VAL A 122 5.88 3.18 -2.17
CA VAL A 122 6.31 3.22 -3.56
C VAL A 122 7.53 4.12 -3.70
N ALA A 123 8.59 3.63 -4.36
CA ALA A 123 9.77 4.44 -4.63
C ALA A 123 9.38 5.59 -5.58
N TYR A 124 9.71 6.82 -5.19
CA TYR A 124 9.59 7.98 -6.07
C TYR A 124 10.64 7.87 -7.18
N ASN A 125 10.21 7.57 -8.41
CA ASN A 125 11.03 7.79 -9.59
C ASN A 125 10.80 9.22 -10.04
N ALA A 126 11.77 10.10 -9.80
CA ALA A 126 11.77 11.41 -10.44
C ALA A 126 11.75 11.16 -11.95
N ALA A 127 10.75 11.70 -12.66
CA ALA A 127 10.71 11.61 -14.11
C ALA A 127 12.04 12.16 -14.66
N ALA A 128 12.79 11.33 -15.38
CA ALA A 128 14.00 11.76 -16.05
C ALA A 128 13.63 12.92 -16.99
N LYS A 129 14.31 14.06 -16.81
CA LYS A 129 14.10 15.28 -17.58
C LYS A 129 14.70 15.16 -18.97
#